data_AF-A0A838JZ68-F1
#
_entry.id   AF-A0A838JZ68-F1
#
_cell.length_a   1.000
_cell.length_b   1.000
_cell.length_c   1.000
_cell.angle_alpha   90.00
_cell.angle_beta   90.00
_cell.angle_gamma   90.00
#
_symmetry.space_group_name_H-M   'P 1'
#
loop_
_entity.id
_entity.type
_entity.pdbx_description
1 polymer ?
#
loop_
_entity_poly.entity_id
_entity_poly.type
_entity_poly.pdbx_seq_one_letter_code
_entity_poly.pdbx_strand_id
1 'polypeptide(L)'
;YRWNRPVYEVVRGRPHLRVENRVLPAGPTVPDAVANTALYYGLLNALVSQRPQMWDLMSFESATDNFFAAARHGLGAKFYWPRVSREVPATELLLKHLIPMARDGLLDWGVDAGEVDHYLDIIEQRTLSGQNGATWQIATWRQLLDQEDLDRTEAARELVRRYQTLSFDAHPVHTWPIGG
;
A
#
# COMPACT_ATOMS: atom_id res chain seq x y z
N TYR A 1 -10.28 13.14 10.94
CA TYR A 1 -10.28 11.67 11.17
C TYR A 1 -8.92 11.26 11.74
N ARG A 2 -8.82 10.22 12.58
CA ARG A 2 -7.53 9.76 13.18
C ARG A 2 -7.13 8.41 12.59
N TRP A 3 -5.88 8.31 12.13
CA TRP A 3 -5.33 7.11 11.47
C TRP A 3 -4.84 6.03 12.44
N ASN A 4 -4.56 6.41 13.69
CA ASN A 4 -4.30 5.49 14.79
C ASN A 4 -5.29 5.80 15.91
N ARG A 5 -5.94 4.77 16.46
CA ARG A 5 -6.92 4.90 17.53
C ARG A 5 -6.50 4.06 18.73
N PRO A 6 -6.28 4.67 19.92
CA PRO A 6 -6.13 3.89 21.14
C PRO A 6 -7.47 3.25 21.49
N VAL A 7 -7.44 1.96 21.80
CA VAL A 7 -8.61 1.17 22.18
C VAL A 7 -8.32 0.52 23.51
N TYR A 8 -9.17 0.82 24.49
CA TYR A 8 -9.17 0.18 25.80
C TYR A 8 -10.32 -0.81 25.87
N GLU A 9 -10.04 -2.03 26.33
CA GLU A 9 -11.03 -3.10 26.48
C GLU A 9 -10.69 -3.94 27.70
N VAL A 10 -11.69 -4.48 28.41
CA VAL A 10 -11.46 -5.46 29.49
C VAL A 10 -11.82 -6.85 28.96
N VAL A 11 -10.82 -7.69 28.71
CA VAL A 11 -10.99 -9.04 28.19
C VAL A 11 -10.71 -10.03 29.31
N ARG A 12 -11.68 -10.89 29.64
CA ARG A 12 -11.58 -11.88 30.73
C ARG A 12 -11.13 -11.26 32.07
N GLY A 13 -11.69 -10.09 32.41
CA GLY A 13 -11.39 -9.38 33.65
C GLY A 13 -10.04 -8.66 33.68
N ARG A 14 -9.27 -8.67 32.58
CA ARG A 14 -7.97 -7.97 32.48
C ARG A 14 -8.08 -6.75 31.57
N PRO A 15 -7.59 -5.57 32.01
CA PRO A 15 -7.45 -4.40 31.14
C PRO A 15 -6.47 -4.66 29.98
N HIS A 16 -6.88 -4.34 28.76
CA HIS A 16 -6.06 -4.37 27.56
C HIS A 16 -6.08 -3.01 26.87
N LEU A 17 -4.91 -2.51 26.49
CA LEU A 17 -4.75 -1.34 25.64
C LEU A 17 -4.11 -1.79 24.32
N ARG A 18 -4.72 -1.41 23.20
CA ARG A 18 -4.18 -1.64 21.86
C ARG A 18 -4.25 -0.36 21.03
N VAL A 19 -3.41 -0.28 19.99
CA VAL A 19 -3.51 0.75 18.96
C VAL A 19 -4.10 0.08 17.72
N GLU A 20 -5.26 0.58 17.27
CA GLU A 20 -5.83 0.19 15.99
C GLU A 20 -5.28 1.12 14.90
N ASN A 21 -4.54 0.53 13.97
CA ASN A 21 -4.08 1.21 12.77
C ASN A 21 -5.17 1.16 11.68
N ARG A 22 -5.47 2.31 11.08
CA ARG A 22 -6.58 2.47 10.11
C ARG A 22 -6.08 3.09 8.80
N VAL A 23 -4.79 2.93 8.49
CA VAL A 23 -4.17 3.54 7.31
C VAL A 23 -4.24 2.66 6.07
N LEU A 24 -4.24 1.33 6.26
CA LEU A 24 -4.24 0.39 5.14
C LEU A 24 -5.62 0.39 4.45
N PRO A 25 -5.68 0.64 3.13
CA PRO A 25 -6.91 0.48 2.37
C PRO A 25 -7.21 -1.01 2.16
N ALA A 26 -8.46 -1.32 1.81
CA ALA A 26 -8.77 -2.63 1.24
C ALA A 26 -7.97 -2.83 -0.06
N GLY A 27 -7.39 -4.03 -0.24
CA GLY A 27 -6.74 -4.43 -1.48
C GLY A 27 -7.76 -4.79 -2.58
N PRO A 28 -7.42 -4.66 -3.88
CA PRO A 28 -8.29 -5.12 -4.97
C PRO A 28 -8.54 -6.62 -4.97
N THR A 29 -7.58 -7.39 -4.47
CA THR A 29 -7.67 -8.84 -4.27
C THR A 29 -7.17 -9.24 -2.89
N VAL A 30 -7.39 -10.51 -2.51
CA VAL A 30 -6.80 -11.08 -1.29
C VAL A 30 -5.27 -11.03 -1.35
N PRO A 31 -4.57 -11.48 -2.42
CA PRO A 31 -3.12 -11.33 -2.52
C PRO A 31 -2.64 -9.87 -2.39
N ASP A 32 -3.34 -8.91 -3.00
CA ASP A 32 -2.99 -7.49 -2.83
C ASP A 32 -3.12 -7.01 -1.37
N ALA A 33 -4.16 -7.46 -0.66
CA ALA A 33 -4.35 -7.10 0.74
C ALA A 33 -3.25 -7.71 1.64
N VAL A 34 -2.87 -8.96 1.39
CA VAL A 34 -1.77 -9.61 2.11
C VAL A 34 -0.43 -8.98 1.77
N ALA A 35 -0.18 -8.62 0.49
CA ALA A 35 1.02 -7.91 0.08
C ALA A 35 1.17 -6.55 0.77
N ASN A 36 0.09 -5.76 0.84
CA ASN A 36 0.09 -4.49 1.59
C ASN A 36 0.40 -4.73 3.09
N THR A 37 -0.14 -5.81 3.66
CA THR A 37 0.07 -6.21 5.05
C THR A 37 1.52 -6.62 5.30
N ALA A 38 2.10 -7.43 4.41
CA ALA A 38 3.49 -7.88 4.47
C ALA A 38 4.45 -6.68 4.42
N LEU A 39 4.27 -5.77 3.46
CA LEU A 39 5.06 -4.54 3.38
C LEU A 39 4.97 -3.72 4.67
N TYR A 40 3.76 -3.49 5.18
CA TYR A 40 3.53 -2.66 6.36
C TYR A 40 4.18 -3.25 7.62
N TYR A 41 3.93 -4.54 7.89
CA TYR A 41 4.45 -5.19 9.10
C TYR A 41 5.95 -5.47 9.02
N GLY A 42 6.48 -5.76 7.83
CA GLY A 42 7.91 -5.84 7.59
C GLY A 42 8.61 -4.52 7.89
N LEU A 43 8.11 -3.42 7.33
CA LEU A 43 8.63 -2.08 7.62
C LEU A 43 8.51 -1.73 9.10
N LEU A 44 7.37 -2.04 9.73
CA LEU A 44 7.16 -1.77 11.14
C LEU A 44 8.20 -2.49 12.01
N ASN A 45 8.40 -3.79 11.78
CA ASN A 45 9.39 -4.56 12.55
C ASN A 45 10.80 -4.01 12.35
N ALA A 46 11.19 -3.76 11.10
CA ALA A 46 12.50 -3.22 10.77
C ALA A 46 12.74 -1.82 11.38
N LEU A 47 11.78 -0.90 11.25
CA LEU A 47 11.92 0.49 11.70
C LEU A 47 11.94 0.63 13.24
N VAL A 48 11.19 -0.22 13.96
CA VAL A 48 11.19 -0.21 15.43
C VAL A 48 12.54 -0.66 16.00
N SER A 49 13.20 -1.60 15.33
CA SER A 49 14.50 -2.14 15.73
C SER A 49 15.70 -1.28 15.29
N GLN A 50 15.50 -0.35 14.34
CA GLN A 50 16.57 0.50 13.82
C GLN A 50 17.10 1.52 14.83
N ARG A 51 18.40 1.86 14.67
CA ARG A 51 19.11 2.88 15.43
C ARG A 51 19.95 3.78 14.50
N PRO A 52 19.88 5.12 14.63
CA PRO A 52 18.90 5.88 15.43
C PRO A 52 17.47 5.67 14.93
N GLN A 53 16.48 5.99 15.76
CA GLN A 53 15.08 5.73 15.42
C GLN A 53 14.61 6.75 14.38
N MET A 54 13.61 6.35 13.57
CA MET A 54 13.11 7.19 12.48
C MET A 54 12.57 8.54 12.97
N TRP A 55 11.92 8.57 14.14
CA TRP A 55 11.40 9.80 14.75
C TRP A 55 12.49 10.71 15.34
N ASP A 56 13.72 10.21 15.49
CA ASP A 56 14.88 11.06 15.82
C ASP A 56 15.48 11.69 14.56
N LEU A 57 15.21 11.11 13.38
CA LEU A 57 15.75 11.53 12.09
C LEU A 57 14.78 12.39 11.26
N MET A 58 13.47 12.22 11.45
CA MET A 58 12.42 12.88 10.69
C MET A 58 11.46 13.58 11.66
N SER A 59 11.17 14.86 11.42
CA SER A 59 10.15 15.57 12.17
C SER A 59 8.75 15.02 11.85
N PHE A 60 7.82 15.14 12.80
CA PHE A 60 6.43 14.75 12.57
C PHE A 60 5.76 15.56 11.44
N GLU A 61 6.20 16.80 11.23
CA GLU A 61 5.75 17.66 10.13
C GLU A 61 6.17 17.05 8.78
N SER A 62 7.44 16.69 8.59
CA SER A 62 7.89 16.04 7.35
C SER A 62 7.20 14.69 7.11
N ALA A 63 6.94 13.92 8.17
CA ALA A 63 6.15 12.69 8.07
C ALA A 63 4.70 12.97 7.62
N THR A 64 4.11 14.07 8.10
CA THR A 64 2.76 14.52 7.73
C THR A 64 2.71 14.98 6.27
N ASP A 65 3.72 15.74 5.82
CA ASP A 65 3.83 16.18 4.42
C ASP A 65 3.97 14.99 3.48
N ASN A 66 4.84 14.03 3.81
CA ASN A 66 4.94 12.77 3.07
C ASN A 66 3.60 12.05 3.00
N PHE A 67 2.89 11.93 4.12
CA PHE A 67 1.59 11.25 4.16
C PHE A 67 0.57 11.89 3.19
N PHE A 68 0.45 13.22 3.19
CA PHE A 68 -0.47 13.91 2.29
C PHE A 68 -0.01 13.91 0.83
N ALA A 69 1.30 13.95 0.58
CA ALA A 69 1.85 13.78 -0.76
C ALA A 69 1.47 12.41 -1.34
N ALA A 70 1.62 11.34 -0.56
CA ALA A 70 1.21 9.99 -0.93
C ALA A 70 -0.30 9.91 -1.21
N ALA A 71 -1.13 10.46 -0.32
CA ALA A 71 -2.58 10.44 -0.46
C ALA A 71 -3.09 11.17 -1.72
N ARG A 72 -2.40 12.25 -2.13
CA ARG A 72 -2.80 13.06 -3.29
C ARG A 72 -2.23 12.54 -4.62
N HIS A 73 -0.99 12.06 -4.61
CA HIS A 73 -0.24 11.77 -5.84
C HIS A 73 0.08 10.28 -6.04
N GLY A 74 -0.19 9.43 -5.06
CA GLY A 74 0.08 8.00 -5.13
C GLY A 74 1.55 7.70 -5.46
N LEU A 75 1.78 6.82 -6.43
CA LEU A 75 3.14 6.48 -6.91
C LEU A 75 3.86 7.65 -7.61
N GLY A 76 3.13 8.71 -7.99
CA GLY A 76 3.73 9.94 -8.52
C GLY A 76 4.21 10.91 -7.44
N ALA A 77 4.04 10.57 -6.16
CA ALA A 77 4.52 11.39 -5.05
C ALA A 77 6.05 11.42 -4.98
N LYS A 78 6.55 12.45 -4.31
CA LYS A 78 7.95 12.55 -3.90
C LYS A 78 8.00 12.76 -2.40
N PHE A 79 9.00 12.18 -1.75
CA PHE A 79 9.12 12.16 -0.30
C PHE A 79 10.43 12.77 0.17
N TYR A 80 10.40 13.36 1.35
CA TYR A 80 11.60 13.50 2.16
C TYR A 80 11.89 12.17 2.85
N TRP A 81 13.11 11.63 2.73
CA TRP A 81 13.52 10.45 3.49
C TRP A 81 14.93 10.60 4.06
N PRO A 82 15.13 10.50 5.38
CA PRO A 82 16.42 10.67 6.02
C PRO A 82 17.51 9.79 5.39
N ARG A 83 18.69 10.38 5.20
CA ARG A 83 19.89 9.71 4.65
C ARG A 83 19.74 9.18 3.21
N VAL A 84 18.60 9.40 2.55
CA VAL A 84 18.37 9.06 1.14
C VAL A 84 18.38 10.33 0.30
N SER A 85 17.38 11.19 0.45
CA SER A 85 17.28 12.46 -0.28
C SER A 85 16.28 13.39 0.38
N ARG A 86 16.41 14.70 0.11
CA ARG A 86 15.37 15.67 0.46
C ARG A 86 14.10 15.50 -0.36
N GLU A 87 14.24 14.95 -1.57
CA GLU A 87 13.16 14.69 -2.50
C GLU A 87 13.51 13.41 -3.27
N VAL A 88 12.82 12.31 -2.97
CA VAL A 88 12.97 11.02 -3.65
C VAL A 88 11.62 10.57 -4.22
N PRO A 89 11.54 10.13 -5.49
CA PRO A 89 10.32 9.55 -6.04
C PRO A 89 9.81 8.37 -5.21
N ALA A 90 8.49 8.25 -5.07
CA ALA A 90 7.87 7.15 -4.31
C ALA A 90 8.30 5.77 -4.82
N THR A 91 8.34 5.60 -6.14
CA THR A 91 8.76 4.35 -6.80
C THR A 91 10.22 4.02 -6.49
N GLU A 92 11.11 5.00 -6.56
CA GLU A 92 12.53 4.82 -6.21
C GLU A 92 12.70 4.46 -4.73
N LEU A 93 12.02 5.18 -3.83
CA LEU A 93 12.07 4.91 -2.40
C LEU A 93 11.56 3.50 -2.08
N LEU A 94 10.46 3.08 -2.70
CA LEU A 94 9.90 1.74 -2.53
C LEU A 94 10.88 0.65 -2.99
N LEU A 95 11.32 0.71 -4.25
CA LEU A 95 12.12 -0.34 -4.86
C LEU A 95 13.51 -0.47 -4.24
N LYS A 96 14.19 0.67 -3.99
CA LYS A 96 15.59 0.64 -3.54
C LYS A 96 15.77 0.54 -2.03
N HIS A 97 14.75 0.91 -1.26
CA HIS A 97 14.90 1.06 0.19
C HIS A 97 13.81 0.37 1.01
N LEU A 98 12.54 0.63 0.73
CA LEU A 98 11.46 0.15 1.60
C LEU A 98 11.14 -1.33 1.42
N ILE A 99 11.12 -1.85 0.19
CA ILE A 99 10.88 -3.27 -0.06
C ILE A 99 12.01 -4.13 0.53
N PRO A 100 13.31 -3.83 0.30
CA PRO A 100 14.40 -4.55 0.97
C PRO A 100 14.31 -4.48 2.51
N MET A 101 13.99 -3.30 3.06
CA MET A 101 13.83 -3.14 4.51
C MET A 101 12.65 -3.96 5.06
N ALA A 102 11.54 -4.02 4.33
CA ALA A 102 10.39 -4.83 4.72
C ALA A 102 10.73 -6.32 4.71
N ARG A 103 11.50 -6.77 3.71
CA ARG A 103 12.00 -8.13 3.60
C ARG A 103 12.80 -8.51 4.85
N ASP A 104 13.78 -7.70 5.21
CA ASP A 104 14.61 -7.93 6.41
C ASP A 104 13.74 -7.98 7.68
N GLY A 105 12.78 -7.06 7.80
CA GLY A 105 11.86 -7.03 8.94
C GLY A 105 10.96 -8.26 9.03
N LEU A 106 10.49 -8.82 7.91
CA LEU A 106 9.68 -10.05 7.92
C LEU A 106 10.51 -11.29 8.26
N LEU A 107 11.74 -11.38 7.73
CA LEU A 107 12.65 -12.49 8.01
C LEU A 107 13.09 -12.50 9.48
N ASP A 108 13.36 -11.34 10.07
CA ASP A 108 13.65 -11.20 11.50
C ASP A 108 12.45 -11.65 12.37
N TRP A 109 11.23 -11.45 11.88
CA TRP A 109 10.01 -11.93 12.51
C TRP A 109 9.76 -13.44 12.30
N GLY A 110 10.62 -14.13 11.54
CA GLY A 110 10.54 -15.57 11.30
C GLY A 110 9.49 -15.98 10.26
N VAL A 111 9.06 -15.06 9.39
CA VAL A 111 8.20 -15.40 8.25
C VAL A 111 9.00 -16.21 7.23
N ASP A 112 8.36 -17.21 6.60
CA ASP A 112 8.98 -18.01 5.55
C ASP A 112 9.48 -17.15 4.38
N ALA A 113 10.71 -17.40 3.93
CA ALA A 113 11.35 -16.58 2.91
C ALA A 113 10.61 -16.63 1.56
N GLY A 114 10.00 -17.77 1.20
CA GLY A 114 9.22 -17.91 -0.03
C GLY A 114 7.95 -17.06 0.00
N GLU A 115 7.25 -17.04 1.15
CA GLU A 115 6.08 -16.17 1.36
C GLU A 115 6.46 -14.69 1.33
N VAL A 116 7.58 -14.33 1.97
CA VAL A 116 8.11 -12.96 1.93
C VAL A 116 8.39 -12.51 0.50
N ASP A 117 9.16 -13.31 -0.24
CA ASP A 117 9.56 -12.98 -1.61
C ASP A 117 8.32 -12.90 -2.53
N HIS A 118 7.36 -13.82 -2.39
CA HIS A 118 6.11 -13.81 -3.15
C HIS A 118 5.28 -12.53 -2.94
N TYR A 119 5.02 -12.16 -1.69
CA TYR A 119 4.14 -11.02 -1.41
C TYR A 119 4.83 -9.67 -1.64
N LEU A 120 6.14 -9.58 -1.44
CA LEU A 120 6.88 -8.37 -1.76
C LEU A 120 7.08 -8.18 -3.27
N ASP A 121 7.20 -9.25 -4.05
CA ASP A 121 7.19 -9.16 -5.52
C ASP A 121 5.89 -8.53 -6.04
N ILE A 122 4.73 -8.83 -5.45
CA ILE A 122 3.47 -8.16 -5.83
C ILE A 122 3.56 -6.63 -5.66
N ILE A 123 4.19 -6.15 -4.58
CA ILE A 123 4.40 -4.71 -4.36
C ILE A 123 5.42 -4.14 -5.36
N GLU A 124 6.49 -4.89 -5.64
CA GLU A 124 7.49 -4.53 -6.65
C GLU A 124 6.86 -4.40 -8.05
N GLN A 125 6.12 -5.41 -8.52
CA GLN A 125 5.46 -5.39 -9.83
C GLN A 125 4.40 -4.28 -9.94
N ARG A 126 3.64 -3.99 -8.87
CA ARG A 126 2.73 -2.83 -8.82
C ARG A 126 3.47 -1.50 -8.94
N THR A 127 4.66 -1.42 -8.36
CA THR A 127 5.49 -0.21 -8.39
C THR A 127 6.14 -0.04 -9.77
N LEU A 128 6.62 -1.12 -10.39
CA LEU A 128 7.22 -1.13 -11.72
C LEU A 128 6.21 -0.82 -12.83
N SER A 129 5.04 -1.46 -12.80
CA SER A 129 3.96 -1.22 -13.77
C SER A 129 3.24 0.11 -13.57
N GLY A 130 3.32 0.70 -12.37
CA GLY A 130 2.52 1.85 -11.97
C GLY A 130 1.03 1.52 -11.73
N GLN A 131 0.64 0.25 -11.84
CA GLN A 131 -0.74 -0.19 -11.72
C GLN A 131 -1.08 -0.60 -10.29
N ASN A 132 -1.97 0.17 -9.66
CA ASN A 132 -2.65 -0.18 -8.42
C ASN A 132 -4.17 -0.07 -8.61
N GLY A 133 -4.95 -0.44 -7.60
CA GLY A 133 -6.42 -0.41 -7.70
C GLY A 133 -7.03 0.94 -8.08
N ALA A 134 -6.44 2.06 -7.63
CA ALA A 134 -6.93 3.39 -8.00
C ALA A 134 -6.53 3.75 -9.44
N THR A 135 -5.28 3.49 -9.84
CA THR A 135 -4.82 3.71 -11.22
C THR A 135 -5.65 2.89 -12.21
N TRP A 136 -5.89 1.61 -11.92
CA TRP A 136 -6.67 0.71 -12.78
C TRP A 136 -8.12 1.19 -12.92
N GLN A 137 -8.77 1.61 -11.83
CA GLN A 137 -10.13 2.13 -11.88
C GLN A 137 -10.23 3.41 -12.72
N ILE A 138 -9.29 4.34 -12.58
CA ILE A 138 -9.25 5.58 -13.36
C ILE A 138 -9.02 5.28 -14.86
N ALA A 139 -8.08 4.39 -15.17
CA ALA A 139 -7.78 4.01 -16.55
C ALA A 139 -8.97 3.30 -17.23
N THR A 140 -9.58 2.33 -16.54
CA THR A 140 -10.75 1.61 -17.03
C THR A 140 -11.95 2.53 -17.19
N TRP A 141 -12.19 3.43 -16.23
CA TRP A 141 -13.24 4.45 -16.35
C TRP A 141 -13.08 5.32 -17.60
N ARG A 142 -11.85 5.81 -17.86
CA ARG A 142 -11.57 6.59 -19.07
C ARG A 142 -11.78 5.79 -20.34
N GLN A 143 -11.35 4.54 -20.39
CA GLN A 143 -11.58 3.68 -21.53
C GLN A 143 -13.08 3.46 -21.82
N LEU A 144 -13.88 3.20 -20.78
CA LEU A 144 -15.32 3.02 -20.91
C LEU A 144 -16.02 4.25 -21.49
N LEU A 145 -15.59 5.46 -21.11
CA LEU A 145 -16.17 6.69 -21.63
C LEU A 145 -15.61 7.07 -23.01
N ASP A 146 -14.30 7.03 -23.18
CA ASP A 146 -13.61 7.65 -24.31
C ASP A 146 -13.50 6.70 -25.52
N GLN A 147 -13.50 5.39 -25.29
CA GLN A 147 -13.29 4.37 -26.34
C GLN A 147 -14.51 3.49 -26.56
N GLU A 148 -15.23 3.16 -25.50
CA GLU A 148 -16.46 2.35 -25.59
C GLU A 148 -17.74 3.22 -25.68
N ASP A 149 -17.60 4.55 -25.60
CA ASP A 149 -18.68 5.56 -25.73
C ASP A 149 -19.88 5.30 -24.81
N LEU A 150 -19.63 4.73 -23.63
CA LEU A 150 -20.66 4.51 -22.62
C LEU A 150 -21.02 5.82 -21.92
N ASP A 151 -22.28 5.95 -21.50
CA ASP A 151 -22.63 7.03 -20.59
C ASP A 151 -22.02 6.82 -19.20
N ARG A 152 -22.03 7.87 -18.36
CA ARG A 152 -21.42 7.81 -17.01
C ARG A 152 -22.06 6.75 -16.11
N THR A 153 -23.35 6.49 -16.26
CA THR A 153 -24.09 5.51 -15.45
C THR A 153 -23.74 4.09 -15.90
N GLU A 154 -23.68 3.86 -17.21
CA GLU A 154 -23.28 2.60 -17.82
C GLU A 154 -21.82 2.27 -17.49
N ALA A 155 -20.91 3.23 -17.66
CA ALA A 155 -19.51 3.10 -17.31
C ALA A 155 -19.31 2.79 -15.81
N ALA A 156 -20.11 3.39 -14.91
CA ALA A 156 -20.02 3.11 -13.48
C ALA A 156 -20.43 1.67 -13.15
N ARG A 157 -21.52 1.19 -13.74
CA ARG A 157 -21.98 -0.20 -13.56
C ARG A 157 -20.96 -1.18 -14.12
N GLU A 158 -20.44 -0.90 -15.31
CA GLU A 158 -19.49 -1.77 -15.97
C GLU A 158 -18.14 -1.81 -15.26
N LEU A 159 -17.64 -0.67 -14.76
CA LEU A 159 -16.44 -0.60 -13.94
C LEU A 159 -16.56 -1.50 -12.69
N VAL A 160 -17.69 -1.41 -11.97
CA VAL A 160 -17.94 -2.24 -10.78
C VAL A 160 -18.01 -3.72 -11.15
N ARG A 161 -18.69 -4.06 -12.26
CA ARG A 161 -18.79 -5.45 -12.75
C ARG A 161 -17.43 -6.05 -13.11
N ARG A 162 -16.60 -5.31 -13.86
CA ARG A 162 -15.23 -5.72 -14.23
C ARG A 162 -14.35 -5.85 -12.99
N TYR A 163 -14.38 -4.86 -12.10
CA TYR A 163 -13.63 -4.90 -10.84
C TYR A 163 -14.01 -6.11 -9.98
N GLN A 164 -15.31 -6.39 -9.82
CA GLN A 164 -15.79 -7.52 -9.04
C GLN A 164 -15.30 -8.84 -9.61
N THR A 165 -15.39 -9.02 -10.93
CA THR A 165 -14.93 -10.25 -11.62
C THR A 165 -13.45 -10.48 -11.36
N LEU A 166 -12.61 -9.47 -11.67
CA LEU A 166 -11.16 -9.55 -11.50
C LEU A 166 -10.74 -9.69 -10.03
N SER A 167 -11.50 -9.08 -9.11
CA SER A 167 -11.28 -9.22 -7.67
C SER A 167 -11.43 -10.67 -7.21
N PHE A 168 -12.45 -11.38 -7.70
CA PHE A 168 -12.71 -12.77 -7.38
C PHE A 168 -11.77 -13.76 -8.09
N ASP A 169 -11.24 -13.40 -9.26
CA ASP A 169 -10.21 -14.20 -9.95
C ASP A 169 -8.87 -14.23 -9.17
N ALA A 170 -8.72 -13.38 -8.15
CA ALA A 170 -7.62 -13.37 -7.19
C ALA A 170 -6.22 -13.17 -7.79
N HIS A 171 -6.11 -12.72 -9.03
CA HIS A 171 -4.84 -12.30 -9.62
C HIS A 171 -4.47 -10.90 -9.12
N PRO A 172 -3.21 -10.60 -8.77
CA PRO A 172 -2.82 -9.28 -8.30
C PRO A 172 -3.14 -8.18 -9.30
N VAL A 173 -3.54 -7.00 -8.83
CA VAL A 173 -4.04 -5.91 -9.69
C VAL A 173 -3.06 -5.47 -10.78
N HIS A 174 -1.75 -5.62 -10.59
CA HIS A 174 -0.76 -5.27 -11.62
C HIS A 174 -0.84 -6.15 -12.88
N THR A 175 -1.52 -7.30 -12.80
CA THR A 175 -1.70 -8.24 -13.92
C THR A 175 -2.99 -7.99 -14.71
N TRP A 176 -3.89 -7.15 -14.18
CA TRP A 176 -5.21 -6.96 -14.78
C TRP A 176 -5.12 -6.21 -16.12
N PRO A 177 -5.92 -6.60 -17.13
CA PRO A 177 -6.05 -5.82 -18.35
C PRO A 177 -6.73 -4.48 -18.06
N ILE A 178 -6.31 -3.42 -18.73
CA ILE A 178 -7.05 -2.16 -18.73
C ILE A 178 -8.22 -2.33 -19.70
N GLY A 179 -9.45 -2.14 -19.22
CA GLY A 179 -10.65 -2.29 -20.05
C GLY A 179 -11.23 -3.69 -20.15
N GLY A 180 -10.73 -4.67 -19.39
CA GLY A 180 -11.31 -6.01 -19.39
C GLY A 180 -10.94 -6.87 -20.59
#